data_AF-A0A5C5UXA2-F1
#
_entry.id   AF-A0A5C5UXA2-F1
#
_cell.length_a   1.000
_cell.length_b   1.000
_cell.length_c   1.000
_cell.angle_alpha   90.00
_cell.angle_beta   90.00
_cell.angle_gamma   90.00
#
_symmetry.space_group_name_H-M   'P 1'
#
loop_
_entity.id
_entity.type
_entity.pdbx_description
1 polymer ?
#
loop_
_entity_poly.entity_id
_entity_poly.type
_entity_poly.pdbx_seq_one_letter_code
_entity_poly.pdbx_strand_id
1 'polypeptide(L)'
;MRKLILPLVLVCCIGAVTVAVAKNDKKQKPRPQGTFDVEMVSLSNGRWVAIRYNQVTGESVEMQEGAWVKIEPSRDLKDRTGAYQVKLMQTQPGRYAAILFDEDDGQSWHLNDGRWLPIAGT
;
A
#
# COMPACT_ATOMS: atom_id res chain seq x y z
N MET A 1 -71.70 -31.71 -38.38
CA MET A 1 -70.55 -31.15 -39.13
C MET A 1 -69.55 -30.54 -38.14
N ARG A 2 -68.29 -30.47 -38.56
CA ARG A 2 -67.04 -30.57 -37.78
C ARG A 2 -66.57 -29.23 -37.16
N LYS A 3 -65.75 -29.33 -36.09
CA LYS A 3 -64.77 -28.35 -35.52
C LYS A 3 -65.37 -27.30 -34.55
N LEU A 4 -64.70 -26.81 -33.49
CA LEU A 4 -63.27 -26.60 -33.23
C LEU A 4 -62.97 -26.57 -31.72
N ILE A 5 -61.71 -26.93 -31.38
CA ILE A 5 -61.08 -27.05 -30.07
C ILE A 5 -60.55 -25.68 -29.60
N LEU A 6 -60.53 -25.42 -28.27
CA LEU A 6 -59.42 -24.71 -27.59
C LEU A 6 -59.45 -24.97 -26.07
N PRO A 7 -58.38 -25.49 -25.44
CA PRO A 7 -58.27 -25.55 -23.98
C PRO A 7 -57.50 -24.33 -23.43
N LEU A 8 -58.07 -23.69 -22.41
CA LEU A 8 -57.47 -22.59 -21.66
C LEU A 8 -56.39 -23.16 -20.71
N VAL A 9 -55.14 -22.76 -20.93
CA VAL A 9 -53.96 -23.19 -20.16
C VAL A 9 -53.96 -22.51 -18.79
N LEU A 10 -54.08 -23.31 -17.72
CA LEU A 10 -53.93 -22.86 -16.33
C LEU A 10 -52.45 -22.95 -15.94
N VAL A 11 -51.79 -21.79 -15.82
CA VAL A 11 -50.39 -21.66 -15.40
C VAL A 11 -50.32 -21.80 -13.87
N CYS A 12 -49.70 -22.87 -13.39
CA CYS A 12 -49.47 -23.09 -11.96
C CYS A 12 -48.11 -22.48 -11.56
N CYS A 13 -48.15 -21.49 -10.67
CA CYS A 13 -47.00 -20.75 -10.17
C CYS A 13 -46.02 -21.65 -9.40
N ILE A 14 -44.76 -21.71 -9.84
CA ILE A 14 -43.65 -22.24 -9.02
C ILE A 14 -43.00 -21.03 -8.33
N GLY A 15 -43.21 -20.91 -7.02
CA GLY A 15 -42.56 -19.90 -6.20
C GLY A 15 -41.07 -20.18 -6.06
N ALA A 16 -40.23 -19.30 -6.60
CA ALA A 16 -38.79 -19.33 -6.39
C ALA A 16 -38.46 -18.61 -5.07
N VAL A 17 -37.97 -19.35 -4.07
CA VAL A 17 -37.36 -18.77 -2.88
C VAL A 17 -35.94 -18.35 -3.25
N THR A 18 -35.69 -17.04 -3.35
CA THR A 18 -34.35 -16.49 -3.55
C THR A 18 -33.67 -16.29 -2.20
N VAL A 19 -32.66 -17.12 -1.89
CA VAL A 19 -31.72 -16.85 -0.81
C VAL A 19 -30.77 -15.76 -1.27
N ALA A 20 -30.97 -14.52 -0.80
CA ALA A 20 -30.04 -13.44 -1.03
C ALA A 20 -28.77 -13.69 -0.21
N VAL A 21 -27.68 -14.12 -0.86
CA VAL A 21 -26.34 -14.09 -0.27
C VAL A 21 -25.91 -12.63 -0.20
N ALA A 22 -25.89 -12.07 1.00
CA ALA A 22 -25.34 -10.74 1.23
C ALA A 22 -23.83 -10.75 0.95
N LYS A 23 -23.43 -10.19 -0.19
CA LYS A 23 -22.02 -9.91 -0.48
C LYS A 23 -21.54 -8.86 0.52
N ASN A 24 -20.60 -9.25 1.37
CA ASN A 24 -19.98 -8.35 2.33
C ASN A 24 -18.94 -7.49 1.59
N ASP A 25 -19.42 -6.45 0.91
CA ASP A 25 -18.59 -5.48 0.17
C ASP A 25 -17.86 -4.56 1.15
N LYS A 26 -16.87 -5.09 1.87
CA LYS A 26 -15.78 -4.24 2.36
C LYS A 26 -15.04 -3.75 1.12
N LYS A 27 -15.42 -2.58 0.59
CA LYS A 27 -14.70 -1.90 -0.47
C LYS A 27 -13.24 -1.73 -0.03
N GLN A 28 -12.39 -2.66 -0.44
CA GLN A 28 -10.94 -2.48 -0.34
C GLN A 28 -10.63 -1.26 -1.19
N LYS A 29 -10.13 -0.18 -0.56
CA LYS A 29 -9.73 1.03 -1.28
C LYS A 29 -8.84 0.59 -2.45
N PRO A 30 -9.13 1.01 -3.69
CA PRO A 30 -8.31 0.62 -4.84
C PRO A 30 -6.88 1.04 -4.53
N ARG A 31 -5.94 0.09 -4.57
CA ARG A 31 -4.53 0.41 -4.38
C ARG A 31 -4.11 1.24 -5.59
N PRO A 32 -3.69 2.50 -5.41
CA PRO A 32 -3.25 3.30 -6.54
C PRO A 32 -2.07 2.61 -7.23
N GLN A 33 -2.17 2.41 -8.54
CA GLN A 33 -1.07 1.89 -9.36
C GLN A 33 -0.01 2.99 -9.49
N GLY A 34 1.26 2.65 -9.28
CA GLY A 34 2.39 3.58 -9.47
C GLY A 34 2.75 4.49 -8.29
N THR A 35 2.36 4.18 -7.05
CA THR A 35 2.69 5.02 -5.87
C THR A 35 3.93 4.58 -5.10
N PHE A 36 4.72 3.65 -5.63
CA PHE A 36 5.90 3.16 -4.95
C PHE A 36 7.13 3.51 -5.75
N ASP A 37 8.16 3.95 -5.04
CA ASP A 37 9.49 4.23 -5.59
C ASP A 37 10.55 3.50 -4.74
N VAL A 38 11.77 3.41 -5.27
CA VAL A 38 12.91 2.72 -4.64
C VAL A 38 14.13 3.62 -4.67
N GLU A 39 14.63 3.97 -3.49
CA GLU A 39 15.92 4.63 -3.34
C GLU A 39 16.98 3.59 -2.95
N MET A 40 18.15 3.64 -3.58
CA MET A 40 19.23 2.70 -3.31
C MET A 40 20.60 3.35 -3.25
N VAL A 41 21.48 2.75 -2.45
CA VAL A 41 22.86 3.19 -2.32
C VAL A 41 23.80 2.00 -2.35
N SER A 42 24.88 2.13 -3.13
CA SER A 42 25.99 1.18 -3.09
C SER A 42 26.81 1.43 -1.82
N LEU A 43 27.20 0.35 -1.15
CA LEU A 43 28.14 0.35 -0.05
C LEU A 43 29.48 -0.21 -0.52
N SER A 44 30.42 -0.38 0.41
CA SER A 44 31.71 -1.00 0.14
C SER A 44 31.59 -2.49 -0.18
N ASN A 45 32.48 -3.00 -1.03
CA ASN A 45 32.63 -4.43 -1.36
C ASN A 45 31.39 -5.07 -2.03
N GLY A 46 30.70 -4.33 -2.89
CA GLY A 46 29.55 -4.85 -3.67
C GLY A 46 28.27 -5.03 -2.86
N ARG A 47 28.28 -4.67 -1.57
CA ARG A 47 27.08 -4.55 -0.76
C ARG A 47 26.28 -3.33 -1.20
N TRP A 48 24.97 -3.38 -1.04
CA TRP A 48 24.07 -2.26 -1.30
C TRP A 48 22.89 -2.33 -0.35
N VAL A 49 22.18 -1.21 -0.22
CA VAL A 49 20.92 -1.12 0.53
C VAL A 49 19.90 -0.45 -0.38
N ALA A 50 18.65 -0.87 -0.27
CA ALA A 50 17.53 -0.22 -0.93
C ALA A 50 16.36 -0.05 0.03
N ILE A 51 15.64 1.05 -0.11
CA ILE A 51 14.39 1.32 0.57
C ILE A 51 13.32 1.49 -0.51
N ARG A 52 12.27 0.67 -0.45
CA ARG A 52 11.06 0.90 -1.23
C ARG A 52 10.04 1.60 -0.35
N TYR A 53 9.40 2.65 -0.86
CA TYR A 53 8.49 3.47 -0.08
C TYR A 53 7.27 3.88 -0.90
N ASN A 54 6.15 4.11 -0.22
CA ASN A 54 4.94 4.66 -0.81
C ASN A 54 5.03 6.18 -0.83
N GLN A 55 4.94 6.78 -2.01
CA GLN A 55 5.03 8.22 -2.23
C GLN A 55 3.84 9.01 -1.66
N VAL A 56 2.76 8.34 -1.24
CA VAL A 56 1.56 8.97 -0.68
C VAL A 56 1.43 8.77 0.82
N THR A 57 1.83 7.60 1.35
CA THR A 57 1.66 7.25 2.77
C THR A 57 2.96 7.20 3.57
N GLY A 58 4.11 7.27 2.92
CA GLY A 58 5.42 7.11 3.55
C GLY A 58 5.70 5.69 4.05
N GLU A 59 4.78 4.73 3.86
CA GLU A 59 5.00 3.32 4.21
C GLU A 59 6.25 2.80 3.51
N SER A 60 7.21 2.30 4.29
CA SER A 60 8.52 1.92 3.75
C SER A 60 8.93 0.51 4.16
N VAL A 61 9.73 -0.11 3.31
CA VAL A 61 10.40 -1.39 3.56
C VAL A 61 11.87 -1.27 3.15
N GLU A 62 12.76 -1.89 3.91
CA GLU A 62 14.19 -2.00 3.63
C GLU A 62 14.52 -3.37 3.03
N MET A 63 15.42 -3.43 2.06
CA MET A 63 16.01 -4.69 1.61
C MET A 63 17.01 -5.20 2.65
N GLN A 64 16.70 -6.33 3.26
CA GLN A 64 17.58 -7.05 4.18
C GLN A 64 17.62 -8.52 3.78
N GLU A 65 18.82 -9.07 3.55
CA GLU A 65 19.05 -10.51 3.29
C GLU A 65 18.16 -11.12 2.19
N GLY A 66 17.86 -10.35 1.14
CA GLY A 66 17.02 -10.83 0.02
C GLY A 66 15.52 -10.67 0.25
N ALA A 67 15.09 -10.07 1.36
CA ALA A 67 13.70 -9.80 1.69
C ALA A 67 13.42 -8.31 1.91
N TRP A 68 12.16 -7.92 1.71
CA TRP A 68 11.68 -6.60 2.09
C TRP A 68 11.17 -6.64 3.54
N VAL A 69 11.91 -6.03 4.45
CA VAL A 69 11.58 -5.93 5.88
C VAL A 69 10.91 -4.60 6.15
N LYS A 70 9.82 -4.59 6.91
CA LYS A 70 9.06 -3.39 7.21
C LYS A 70 9.89 -2.40 8.04
N ILE A 71 9.85 -1.13 7.64
CA ILE A 71 10.29 -0.01 8.49
C ILE A 71 9.05 0.49 9.25
N GLU A 72 9.14 0.54 10.57
CA GLU A 72 8.03 1.01 11.39
C GLU A 72 7.90 2.54 11.31
N PRO A 73 6.69 3.08 11.06
CA PRO A 73 6.48 4.53 11.08
C PRO A 73 6.55 5.04 12.53
N SER A 74 6.94 6.31 12.70
CA SER A 74 6.65 7.05 13.93
C SER A 74 5.15 7.30 14.08
N ARG A 75 4.74 7.78 15.26
CA ARG A 75 3.32 8.04 15.57
C ARG A 75 2.71 9.10 14.66
N ASP A 76 3.47 10.13 14.31
CA ASP A 76 3.09 11.27 13.47
C ASP A 76 3.09 10.93 11.97
N LEU A 77 3.83 9.89 11.54
CA LEU A 77 3.84 9.42 10.17
C LEU A 77 2.70 8.44 9.86
N LYS A 78 2.33 7.59 10.82
CA LYS A 78 1.48 6.39 10.59
C LYS A 78 0.16 6.65 9.86
N ASP A 79 -0.51 7.75 10.16
CA ASP A 79 -1.83 8.08 9.61
C ASP A 79 -1.79 9.30 8.67
N ARG A 80 -0.58 9.72 8.27
CA ARG A 80 -0.35 10.89 7.43
C ARG A 80 -0.36 10.50 5.95
N THR A 81 -0.79 11.46 5.12
CA THR A 81 -0.64 11.41 3.67
C THR A 81 0.02 12.68 3.20
N GLY A 82 0.89 12.59 2.19
CA GLY A 82 1.60 13.71 1.61
C GLY A 82 2.33 13.33 0.33
N ALA A 83 3.33 14.11 -0.07
CA ALA A 83 4.19 13.84 -1.21
C ALA A 83 5.57 13.38 -0.71
N TYR A 84 5.71 12.09 -0.45
CA TYR A 84 6.90 11.55 0.21
C TYR A 84 8.04 11.25 -0.77
N GLN A 85 9.26 11.52 -0.34
CA GLN A 85 10.50 11.07 -0.96
C GLN A 85 11.49 10.52 0.06
N VAL A 86 12.32 9.56 -0.38
CA VAL A 86 13.45 9.02 0.41
C VAL A 86 14.76 9.46 -0.21
N LYS A 87 15.71 9.87 0.63
CA LYS A 87 17.12 10.00 0.29
C LYS A 87 17.94 8.98 1.06
N LEU A 88 18.82 8.29 0.36
CA LEU A 88 19.70 7.29 0.93
C LEU A 88 21.15 7.62 0.57
N MET A 89 22.04 7.67 1.56
CA MET A 89 23.44 7.98 1.32
C MET A 89 24.37 7.11 2.14
N GLN A 90 25.53 6.79 1.57
CA GLN A 90 26.62 6.19 2.32
C GLN A 90 27.27 7.26 3.20
N THR A 91 27.35 7.01 4.51
CA THR A 91 27.95 7.95 5.47
C THR A 91 29.38 7.58 5.83
N GLN A 92 29.66 6.27 5.91
CA GLN A 92 30.98 5.69 6.17
C GLN A 92 31.11 4.36 5.40
N PRO A 93 32.31 3.79 5.23
CA PRO A 93 32.45 2.44 4.68
C PRO A 93 31.52 1.43 5.39
N GLY A 94 30.60 0.84 4.62
CA GLY A 94 29.61 -0.10 5.13
C GLY A 94 28.46 0.47 5.98
N ARG A 95 28.33 1.81 6.10
CA ARG A 95 27.23 2.47 6.83
C ARG A 95 26.49 3.45 5.92
N TYR A 96 25.20 3.60 6.17
CA TYR A 96 24.34 4.52 5.43
C TYR A 96 23.44 5.33 6.37
N ALA A 97 22.86 6.40 5.85
CA ALA A 97 21.77 7.14 6.47
C ALA A 97 20.62 7.27 5.48
N ALA A 98 19.40 7.29 6.00
CA ALA A 98 18.19 7.51 5.23
C ALA A 98 17.38 8.65 5.82
N ILE A 99 16.81 9.48 4.96
CA ILE A 99 15.83 10.50 5.31
C ILE A 99 14.58 10.24 4.48
N LEU A 100 13.43 10.16 5.14
CA LEU A 100 12.12 10.31 4.53
C LEU A 100 11.67 11.75 4.75
N PHE A 101 11.16 12.43 3.74
CA PHE A 101 10.61 13.77 3.90
C PHE A 101 9.33 13.92 3.08
N ASP A 102 8.41 14.72 3.62
CA ASP A 102 7.18 15.12 2.94
C ASP A 102 7.45 16.43 2.20
N GLU A 103 7.30 16.43 0.87
CA GLU A 103 7.51 17.60 0.02
C GLU A 103 6.42 18.67 0.23
N ASP A 104 5.27 18.31 0.80
CA ASP A 104 4.17 19.25 1.00
C ASP A 104 4.46 20.26 2.13
N ASP A 105 5.11 19.84 3.21
CA ASP A 105 5.41 20.72 4.37
C ASP A 105 6.86 20.65 4.88
N GLY A 106 7.71 19.82 4.28
CA GLY A 106 9.11 19.65 4.67
C GLY A 106 9.33 18.84 5.94
N GLN A 107 8.27 18.33 6.59
CA GLN A 107 8.44 17.45 7.75
C GLN A 107 9.29 16.24 7.33
N SER A 108 10.29 15.93 8.14
CA SER A 108 11.30 14.92 7.83
C SER A 108 11.47 13.92 8.96
N TRP A 109 11.91 12.72 8.60
CA TRP A 109 12.22 11.61 9.49
C TRP A 109 13.54 10.97 9.10
N HIS A 110 14.33 10.54 10.07
CA HIS A 110 15.54 9.75 9.84
C HIS A 110 15.30 8.29 10.21
N LEU A 111 15.95 7.37 9.49
CA LEU A 111 15.87 5.94 9.80
C LEU A 111 16.80 5.62 10.96
N ASN A 112 16.26 5.00 12.00
CA ASN A 112 17.03 4.45 13.11
C ASN A 112 16.41 3.13 13.58
N ASP A 113 17.21 2.07 13.67
CA ASP A 113 16.80 0.75 14.16
C ASP A 113 15.47 0.23 13.56
N GLY A 114 15.35 0.32 12.22
CA GLY A 114 14.16 -0.14 11.49
C GLY A 114 12.91 0.71 11.72
N ARG A 115 13.06 1.94 12.19
CA ARG A 115 11.96 2.88 12.44
C ARG A 115 12.26 4.28 11.89
N TRP A 116 11.26 4.91 11.31
CA TRP A 116 11.28 6.35 11.03
C TRP A 116 11.09 7.13 12.32
N LEU A 117 12.03 8.03 12.64
CA LEU A 117 11.94 8.94 13.79
C LEU A 117 11.91 10.39 13.30
N PRO A 118 11.06 11.26 13.87
CA PRO A 118 10.93 12.63 13.41
C PRO A 118 12.22 13.41 13.64
N ILE A 119 12.62 14.18 12.64
CA ILE A 119 13.66 15.19 12.76
C ILE A 119 12.96 16.47 13.22
N ALA A 120 13.27 16.96 14.42
CA ALA A 120 12.76 18.23 14.89
C ALA A 120 13.30 19.37 14.02
N GLY A 121 12.42 20.25 13.53
CA GLY A 121 12.84 21.52 12.96
C GLY A 121 13.51 22.38 14.05
N THR A 122 14.61 23.03 13.69
CA THR A 122 15.24 24.08 14.51
C THR A 122 14.41 25.35 14.51
#